data_AF-A0A945VTC9-F1
#
_entry.id   AF-A0A945VTC9-F1
#
_cell.length_a   1.000
_cell.length_b   1.000
_cell.length_c   1.000
_cell.angle_alpha   90.00
_cell.angle_beta   90.00
_cell.angle_gamma   90.00
#
_symmetry.space_group_name_H-M   'P 1'
#
loop_
_entity.id
_entity.type
_entity.pdbx_description
1 polymer ?
#
loop_
_entity_poly.entity_id
_entity_poly.type
_entity_poly.pdbx_seq_one_letter_code
_entity_poly.pdbx_strand_id
1 'polypeptide(L)'
;MTDIATIIIAIIVAFIGFLQYLNNKEQKIISEEKLKLELFDKRFKVFESTRDLFQQILQLGKVDRQEARKFRQLTMDAIFLFDVEIHDYLEKEVHIKALRLNNIVKEYDPLPVSTKKTKLHKERVEIVDWFRGEYFELQYLFSPYLKFREWEGYKSWLSILLSNMTTNFTNLFK
;
A
#
# COMPACT_ATOMS: atom_id res chain seq x y z
N MET A 1 16.40 8.39 -59.85
CA MET A 1 15.79 9.26 -58.82
C MET A 1 15.24 8.48 -57.62
N THR A 2 14.98 7.18 -57.75
CA THR A 2 14.47 6.31 -56.67
C THR A 2 15.50 6.03 -55.57
N ASP A 3 16.78 5.91 -55.92
CA ASP A 3 17.80 5.42 -54.98
C ASP A 3 18.16 6.42 -53.88
N ILE A 4 18.16 7.73 -54.21
CA ILE A 4 18.39 8.81 -53.24
C ILE A 4 17.23 8.86 -52.24
N ALA A 5 15.99 8.69 -52.72
CA ALA A 5 14.82 8.66 -51.84
C ALA A 5 14.87 7.46 -50.88
N THR A 6 15.30 6.29 -51.35
CA THR A 6 15.48 5.10 -50.51
C THR A 6 16.51 5.31 -49.40
N ILE A 7 17.65 5.95 -49.71
CA ILE A 7 18.70 6.26 -48.72
C ILE A 7 18.17 7.24 -47.65
N ILE A 8 17.45 8.28 -48.06
CA ILE A 8 16.86 9.26 -47.14
C ILE A 8 15.84 8.58 -46.22
N ILE A 9 14.96 7.73 -46.76
CA ILE A 9 13.99 6.97 -45.97
C ILE A 9 14.71 6.05 -44.98
N ALA A 10 15.77 5.37 -45.39
CA ALA A 10 16.55 4.49 -44.51
C ALA A 10 17.17 5.25 -43.32
N ILE A 11 17.71 6.45 -43.55
CA ILE A 11 18.26 7.31 -42.49
C ILE A 11 17.16 7.77 -41.53
N ILE A 12 15.99 8.17 -42.05
CA ILE A 12 14.85 8.59 -41.23
C ILE A 12 14.35 7.42 -40.37
N VAL A 13 14.22 6.22 -40.94
CA VAL A 13 13.80 5.02 -40.19
C VAL A 13 14.81 4.67 -39.09
N ALA A 14 16.12 4.72 -39.38
CA ALA A 14 17.16 4.50 -38.39
C ALA A 14 17.12 5.54 -37.26
N PHE A 15 16.90 6.81 -37.61
CA PHE A 15 16.77 7.89 -36.64
C PHE A 15 15.52 7.75 -35.75
N ILE A 16 14.37 7.41 -36.34
CA ILE A 16 13.14 7.14 -35.60
C ILE A 16 13.33 5.93 -34.67
N GLY A 17 13.96 4.85 -35.14
CA GLY A 17 14.26 3.67 -34.33
C GLY A 17 15.18 4.00 -33.14
N PHE A 18 16.16 4.88 -33.33
CA PHE A 18 17.02 5.38 -32.26
C PHE A 18 16.23 6.18 -31.21
N LEU A 19 15.35 7.09 -31.64
CA LEU A 19 14.47 7.83 -30.73
C LEU A 19 13.50 6.90 -29.98
N GLN A 20 12.95 5.89 -30.66
CA GLN A 20 12.07 4.89 -30.02
C GLN A 20 12.82 4.09 -28.95
N TYR A 21 14.08 3.70 -29.21
CA TYR A 21 14.90 3.01 -28.21
C TYR A 21 15.10 3.85 -26.94
N LEU A 22 15.38 5.15 -27.08
CA LEU A 22 15.54 6.05 -25.95
C LEU A 22 14.24 6.19 -25.14
N ASN A 23 13.11 6.41 -25.82
CA ASN A 23 11.80 6.53 -25.17
C ASN A 23 11.41 5.23 -24.43
N ASN A 24 11.67 4.07 -25.01
CA ASN A 24 11.37 2.77 -24.37
C ASN A 24 12.11 2.59 -23.04
N LYS A 25 13.33 3.10 -22.92
CA LYS A 25 14.11 3.05 -21.68
C LYS A 25 13.48 3.91 -20.59
N GLU A 26 12.99 5.09 -20.93
CA GLU A 26 12.32 5.98 -19.98
C GLU A 26 10.97 5.42 -19.54
N GLN A 27 10.20 4.85 -20.47
CA GLN A 27 8.92 4.19 -20.16
C GLN A 27 9.09 3.03 -19.19
N LYS A 28 10.18 2.26 -19.29
CA LYS A 28 10.48 1.18 -18.34
C LYS A 28 10.65 1.71 -16.91
N ILE A 29 11.39 2.82 -16.75
CA ILE A 29 11.64 3.44 -15.44
C ILE A 29 10.32 3.93 -14.83
N ILE A 30 9.51 4.65 -15.61
CA ILE A 30 8.20 5.14 -15.17
C ILE A 30 7.29 3.97 -14.77
N SER A 31 7.31 2.87 -15.53
CA SER A 31 6.51 1.68 -15.21
C SER A 31 6.95 1.03 -13.90
N GLU A 32 8.26 0.99 -13.61
CA GLU A 32 8.79 0.45 -12.35
C GLU A 32 8.39 1.32 -11.15
N GLU A 33 8.49 2.65 -11.28
CA GLU A 33 8.05 3.61 -10.26
C GLU A 33 6.54 3.56 -10.01
N LYS A 34 5.76 3.40 -11.09
CA LYS A 34 4.31 3.26 -11.00
C LYS A 34 3.91 1.96 -10.29
N LEU A 35 4.52 0.83 -10.64
CA LEU A 35 4.27 -0.45 -9.99
C LEU A 35 4.54 -0.38 -8.47
N LYS A 36 5.63 0.29 -8.14
CA LYS A 36 6.08 0.59 -6.79
C LYS A 36 5.07 1.44 -6.00
N LEU A 37 4.55 2.51 -6.61
CA LEU A 37 3.48 3.33 -6.03
C LEU A 37 2.19 2.52 -5.84
N GLU A 38 1.78 1.74 -6.84
CA GLU A 38 0.59 0.89 -6.75
C GLU A 38 0.70 -0.15 -5.63
N LEU A 39 1.89 -0.72 -5.42
CA LEU A 39 2.15 -1.64 -4.31
C LEU A 39 2.04 -0.93 -2.96
N PHE A 40 2.60 0.28 -2.84
CA PHE A 40 2.47 1.09 -1.64
C PHE A 40 0.99 1.41 -1.34
N ASP A 41 0.23 1.87 -2.32
CA ASP A 41 -1.18 2.21 -2.16
C ASP A 41 -2.01 1.01 -1.70
N LYS A 42 -1.75 -0.17 -2.26
CA LYS A 42 -2.41 -1.42 -1.85
C LYS A 42 -2.08 -1.77 -0.40
N ARG A 43 -0.81 -1.70 0.00
CA ARG A 43 -0.37 -1.96 1.38
C ARG A 43 -0.95 -0.93 2.36
N PHE A 44 -0.97 0.33 1.97
CA PHE A 44 -1.50 1.42 2.78
C PHE A 44 -3.01 1.25 3.04
N LYS A 45 -3.79 0.80 2.05
CA LYS A 45 -5.22 0.51 2.23
C LYS A 45 -5.50 -0.58 3.27
N VAL A 46 -4.65 -1.61 3.34
CA VAL A 46 -4.77 -2.67 4.36
C VAL A 46 -4.50 -2.09 5.75
N PHE A 47 -3.42 -1.33 5.89
CA PHE A 47 -3.09 -0.63 7.14
C PHE A 47 -4.21 0.31 7.58
N GLU A 48 -4.68 1.17 6.68
CA GLU A 48 -5.74 2.14 6.93
C GLU A 48 -7.03 1.44 7.38
N SER A 49 -7.46 0.39 6.67
CA SER A 49 -8.66 -0.35 7.07
C SER A 49 -8.51 -1.06 8.42
N THR A 50 -7.31 -1.47 8.79
CA THR A 50 -7.02 -2.08 10.09
C THR A 50 -7.10 -1.03 11.19
N ARG A 51 -6.47 0.12 10.97
CA ARG A 51 -6.50 1.27 11.88
C ARG A 51 -7.93 1.78 12.10
N ASP A 52 -8.71 1.92 11.02
CA ASP A 52 -10.10 2.38 11.07
C ASP A 52 -10.96 1.43 11.92
N LEU A 53 -10.82 0.12 11.73
CA LEU A 53 -11.51 -0.88 12.55
C LEU A 53 -11.14 -0.75 14.03
N PHE A 54 -9.84 -0.62 14.34
CA PHE A 54 -9.40 -0.45 15.73
C PHE A 54 -9.96 0.83 16.34
N GLN A 55 -9.85 1.96 15.64
CA GLN A 55 -10.36 3.24 16.12
C GLN A 55 -11.86 3.18 16.41
N GLN A 56 -12.63 2.55 15.51
CA GLN A 56 -14.06 2.35 15.70
C GLN A 56 -14.36 1.47 16.94
N ILE A 57 -13.62 0.39 17.13
CA ILE A 57 -13.77 -0.50 18.29
C ILE A 57 -13.44 0.24 19.58
N LEU A 58 -12.37 1.03 19.59
CA LEU A 58 -11.95 1.80 20.77
C LEU A 58 -12.93 2.91 21.11
N GLN A 59 -13.56 3.52 20.10
CA GLN A 59 -14.55 4.58 20.29
C GLN A 59 -15.90 4.04 20.79
N LEU A 60 -16.37 2.92 20.23
CA LEU A 60 -17.73 2.42 20.48
C LEU A 60 -17.77 1.22 21.44
N GLY A 61 -16.63 0.58 21.71
CA GLY A 61 -16.52 -0.67 22.45
C GLY A 61 -17.26 -1.84 21.79
N LYS A 62 -17.60 -1.74 20.50
CA LYS A 62 -18.31 -2.74 19.70
C LYS A 62 -17.92 -2.65 18.24
N VAL A 63 -18.07 -3.74 17.50
CA VAL A 63 -17.77 -3.79 16.08
C VAL A 63 -18.99 -3.39 15.26
N ASP A 64 -18.80 -2.45 14.32
CA ASP A 64 -19.78 -2.16 13.29
C ASP A 64 -19.69 -3.17 12.15
N ARG A 65 -20.84 -3.62 11.64
CA ARG A 65 -20.89 -4.66 10.60
C ARG A 65 -20.32 -4.19 9.27
N GLN A 66 -20.49 -2.91 8.92
CA GLN A 66 -19.96 -2.36 7.68
C GLN A 66 -18.44 -2.25 7.78
N GLU A 67 -17.91 -1.76 8.90
CA GLU A 67 -16.45 -1.68 9.12
C GLU A 67 -15.79 -3.05 9.15
N ALA A 68 -16.39 -4.05 9.82
CA ALA A 68 -15.87 -5.42 9.81
C ALA A 68 -15.83 -6.03 8.40
N ARG A 69 -16.85 -5.73 7.57
CA ARG A 69 -16.91 -6.18 6.18
C ARG A 69 -15.86 -5.48 5.32
N LYS A 70 -15.71 -4.16 5.47
CA LYS A 70 -14.70 -3.36 4.78
C LYS A 70 -13.30 -3.87 5.11
N PHE A 71 -13.00 -4.08 6.40
CA PHE A 71 -11.77 -4.71 6.86
C PHE A 71 -11.53 -6.03 6.15
N ARG A 72 -12.48 -6.98 6.24
CA ARG A 72 -12.31 -8.30 5.62
C ARG A 72 -12.10 -8.22 4.11
N GLN A 73 -12.81 -7.35 3.42
CA GLN A 73 -12.66 -7.17 1.97
C GLN A 73 -11.28 -6.64 1.60
N LEU A 74 -10.77 -5.66 2.35
CA LEU A 74 -9.48 -5.03 2.06
C LEU A 74 -8.30 -5.90 2.52
N THR A 75 -8.47 -6.74 3.53
CA THR A 75 -7.41 -7.64 4.03
C THR A 75 -7.33 -8.99 3.34
N MET A 76 -8.31 -9.36 2.49
CA MET A 76 -8.29 -10.64 1.77
C MET A 76 -7.03 -10.83 0.91
N ASP A 77 -6.55 -9.75 0.28
CA ASP A 77 -5.36 -9.80 -0.57
C ASP A 77 -4.05 -9.62 0.23
N ALA A 78 -4.11 -9.52 1.56
CA ALA A 78 -2.94 -9.28 2.40
C ALA A 78 -1.89 -10.39 2.25
N ILE A 79 -2.30 -11.63 1.96
CA ILE A 79 -1.39 -12.76 1.69
C ILE A 79 -0.43 -12.51 0.51
N PHE A 80 -0.82 -11.66 -0.44
CA PHE A 80 0.03 -11.31 -1.59
C PHE A 80 0.82 -10.02 -1.38
N LEU A 81 0.43 -9.20 -0.40
CA LEU A 81 1.00 -7.86 -0.18
C LEU A 81 2.05 -7.84 0.93
N PHE A 82 1.93 -8.76 1.90
CA PHE A 82 2.73 -8.83 3.12
C PHE A 82 3.25 -10.24 3.35
N ASP A 83 4.17 -10.37 4.31
CA ASP A 83 4.63 -11.68 4.77
C ASP A 83 3.54 -12.41 5.55
N VAL A 84 3.74 -13.72 5.73
CA VAL A 84 2.74 -14.60 6.36
C VAL A 84 2.38 -14.15 7.78
N GLU A 85 3.31 -13.51 8.48
CA GLU A 85 3.13 -13.00 9.84
C GLU A 85 2.03 -11.92 9.91
N ILE A 86 2.02 -10.97 8.98
CA ILE A 86 1.00 -9.92 8.91
C ILE A 86 -0.35 -10.50 8.50
N HIS A 87 -0.35 -11.40 7.52
CA HIS A 87 -1.57 -12.08 7.11
C HIS A 87 -2.20 -12.87 8.27
N ASP A 88 -1.39 -13.64 8.99
CA ASP A 88 -1.83 -14.42 10.14
C ASP A 88 -2.30 -13.53 11.28
N TYR A 89 -1.62 -12.42 11.55
CA TYR A 89 -2.06 -11.43 12.52
C TYR A 89 -3.45 -10.87 12.17
N LEU A 90 -3.66 -10.45 10.93
CA LEU A 90 -4.94 -9.89 10.47
C LEU A 90 -6.08 -10.91 10.54
N GLU A 91 -5.84 -12.15 10.09
CA GLU A 91 -6.89 -13.17 10.00
C GLU A 91 -7.13 -13.90 11.32
N LYS A 92 -6.08 -14.28 12.05
CA LYS A 92 -6.19 -15.13 13.26
C LYS A 92 -6.37 -14.33 14.54
N GLU A 93 -5.78 -13.12 14.62
CA GLU A 93 -5.89 -12.28 15.82
C GLU A 93 -6.97 -11.22 15.66
N VAL A 94 -6.80 -10.30 14.70
CA VAL A 94 -7.70 -9.15 14.54
C VAL A 94 -9.11 -9.58 14.15
N HIS A 95 -9.24 -10.37 13.08
CA HIS A 95 -10.56 -10.76 12.56
C HIS A 95 -11.35 -11.61 13.57
N ILE A 96 -10.71 -12.60 14.20
CA ILE A 96 -11.36 -13.49 15.17
C ILE A 96 -11.84 -12.71 16.39
N LYS A 97 -11.02 -11.80 16.93
CA LYS A 97 -11.41 -10.98 18.10
C LYS A 97 -12.52 -10.00 17.75
N ALA A 98 -12.47 -9.37 16.57
CA ALA A 98 -13.56 -8.52 16.09
C ALA A 98 -14.88 -9.31 15.93
N LEU A 99 -14.82 -10.51 15.36
CA LEU A 99 -15.98 -11.39 15.22
C LEU A 99 -16.53 -11.80 16.60
N ARG A 100 -15.65 -12.14 17.54
CA ARG A 100 -16.05 -12.49 18.91
C ARG A 100 -16.71 -11.32 19.61
N LEU A 101 -16.17 -10.11 19.50
CA LEU A 101 -16.75 -8.89 20.06
C LEU A 101 -18.16 -8.62 19.51
N ASN A 102 -18.37 -8.80 18.20
CA ASN A 102 -19.69 -8.69 17.58
C ASN A 102 -20.67 -9.74 18.12
N ASN A 103 -20.23 -10.98 18.32
CA ASN A 103 -21.07 -12.04 18.88
C ASN A 103 -21.43 -11.79 20.34
N ILE A 104 -20.48 -11.30 21.16
CA ILE A 104 -20.74 -10.94 22.55
C ILE A 104 -21.84 -9.88 22.64
N VAL A 105 -21.83 -8.85 21.81
CA VAL A 105 -22.89 -7.81 21.83
C VAL A 105 -24.27 -8.42 21.56
N LYS A 106 -24.39 -9.30 20.56
CA LYS A 106 -25.65 -9.99 20.24
C LYS A 106 -26.13 -10.92 21.37
N GLU A 107 -25.19 -11.60 22.04
CA GLU A 107 -25.51 -12.46 23.18
C GLU A 107 -25.83 -11.66 24.45
N TYR A 108 -25.23 -10.48 24.62
CA TYR A 108 -25.31 -9.66 25.84
C TYR A 108 -26.62 -8.90 25.97
N ASP A 109 -27.08 -8.27 24.88
CA ASP A 109 -28.25 -7.39 24.87
C ASP A 109 -29.55 -8.06 25.38
N PRO A 110 -29.90 -9.30 24.98
CA PRO A 110 -31.16 -9.91 25.41
C PRO A 110 -31.10 -10.51 26.83
N LEU A 111 -29.93 -10.60 27.46
CA LEU A 111 -29.79 -11.30 28.74
C LEU A 111 -30.22 -10.43 29.93
N PRO A 112 -30.95 -11.00 30.92
CA PRO A 112 -31.13 -10.37 32.22
C PRO A 112 -29.82 -10.34 33.00
N VAL A 113 -29.77 -9.55 34.08
CA VAL A 113 -28.64 -9.53 35.01
C VAL A 113 -28.42 -10.95 35.54
N SER A 114 -27.27 -11.53 35.21
CA SER A 114 -26.94 -12.91 35.47
C SER A 114 -25.42 -13.11 35.47
N THR A 115 -24.96 -14.21 36.03
CA THR A 115 -23.53 -14.62 35.98
C THR A 115 -23.02 -14.71 34.53
N LYS A 116 -23.86 -15.18 33.60
CA LYS A 116 -23.54 -15.19 32.16
C LYS A 116 -23.32 -13.78 31.61
N LYS A 117 -24.19 -12.82 31.96
CA LYS A 117 -24.06 -11.42 31.55
C LYS A 117 -22.77 -10.77 32.07
N THR A 118 -22.42 -11.04 33.33
CA THR A 118 -21.15 -10.57 33.92
C THR A 118 -19.94 -11.19 33.21
N LYS A 119 -19.98 -12.49 32.88
CA LYS A 119 -18.90 -13.16 32.14
C LYS A 119 -18.69 -12.55 30.75
N LEU A 120 -19.77 -12.33 30.00
CA LEU A 120 -19.72 -11.69 28.68
C LEU A 120 -19.21 -10.24 28.75
N HIS A 121 -19.58 -9.49 29.79
CA HIS A 121 -19.05 -8.15 30.00
C HIS A 121 -17.54 -8.16 30.22
N LYS A 122 -17.05 -9.07 31.07
CA LYS A 122 -15.61 -9.22 31.33
C LYS A 122 -14.84 -9.56 30.05
N GLU A 123 -15.33 -10.54 29.30
CA GLU A 123 -14.73 -10.93 28.02
C GLU A 123 -14.72 -9.78 27.00
N ARG A 124 -15.79 -8.98 26.95
CA ARG A 124 -15.85 -7.77 26.12
C ARG A 124 -14.75 -6.77 26.48
N VAL A 125 -14.56 -6.52 27.78
CA VAL A 125 -13.52 -5.61 28.27
C VAL A 125 -12.14 -6.13 27.89
N GLU A 126 -11.87 -7.43 28.11
CA GLU A 126 -10.59 -8.06 27.74
C GLU A 126 -10.26 -7.91 26.25
N ILE A 127 -11.24 -8.10 25.36
CA ILE A 127 -11.03 -7.93 23.92
C ILE A 127 -10.76 -6.46 23.56
N VAL A 128 -11.54 -5.52 24.11
CA VAL A 128 -11.34 -4.09 23.84
C VAL A 128 -10.00 -3.60 24.36
N ASP A 129 -9.56 -4.07 25.53
CA ASP A 129 -8.25 -3.75 26.08
C ASP A 129 -7.10 -4.35 25.25
N TRP A 130 -7.29 -5.55 24.68
CA TRP A 130 -6.35 -6.10 23.69
C TRP A 130 -6.22 -5.17 22.47
N PHE A 131 -7.34 -4.75 21.87
CA PHE A 131 -7.31 -3.79 20.75
C PHE A 131 -6.63 -2.47 21.11
N ARG A 132 -6.77 -2.01 22.36
CA ARG A 132 -6.12 -0.79 22.84
C ARG A 132 -4.60 -0.95 22.90
N GLY A 133 -4.11 -2.06 23.44
CA GLY A 133 -2.68 -2.36 23.50
C GLY A 133 -2.07 -2.44 22.10
N GLU A 134 -2.72 -3.18 21.22
CA GLU A 134 -2.26 -3.41 19.85
C GLU A 134 -2.33 -2.16 18.95
N TYR A 135 -3.27 -1.24 19.20
CA TYR A 135 -3.42 -0.02 18.39
C TYR A 135 -2.14 0.80 18.29
N PHE A 136 -1.36 0.88 19.37
CA PHE A 136 -0.11 1.63 19.39
C PHE A 136 1.02 0.89 18.64
N GLU A 137 0.96 -0.42 18.57
CA GLU A 137 1.96 -1.26 17.88
C GLU A 137 1.69 -1.41 16.38
N LEU A 138 0.45 -1.15 15.92
CA LEU A 138 0.09 -1.22 14.49
C LEU A 138 1.04 -0.43 13.59
N GLN A 139 1.45 0.77 13.99
CA GLN A 139 2.36 1.59 13.18
C GLN A 139 3.75 0.95 13.04
N TYR A 140 4.26 0.31 14.10
CA TYR A 140 5.54 -0.38 14.07
C TYR A 140 5.48 -1.65 13.23
N LEU A 141 4.38 -2.41 13.37
CA LEU A 141 4.15 -3.64 12.63
C LEU A 141 4.09 -3.42 11.11
N PHE A 142 3.40 -2.36 10.66
CA PHE A 142 3.27 -2.05 9.23
C PHE A 142 4.41 -1.19 8.67
N SER A 143 5.19 -0.51 9.53
CA SER A 143 6.27 0.39 9.12
C SER A 143 7.28 -0.20 8.12
N PRO A 144 7.75 -1.46 8.26
CA PRO A 144 8.66 -2.07 7.30
C PRO A 144 8.12 -2.08 5.86
N TYR A 145 6.81 -2.18 5.68
CA TYR A 145 6.16 -2.27 4.38
C TYR A 145 5.74 -0.91 3.80
N LEU A 146 5.73 0.14 4.63
CA LEU A 146 5.25 1.49 4.29
C LEU A 146 6.38 2.55 4.23
N LYS A 147 7.62 2.22 4.55
CA LYS A 147 8.76 3.14 4.45
C LYS A 147 9.28 3.24 3.00
N PHE A 148 9.44 4.47 2.51
CA PHE A 148 10.01 4.77 1.20
C PHE A 148 11.56 4.79 1.16
N ARG A 149 12.26 4.49 2.27
CA ARG A 149 13.59 5.04 2.55
C ARG A 149 14.78 4.44 1.77
N GLU A 150 14.60 3.61 0.74
CA GLU A 150 15.74 3.11 -0.04
C GLU A 150 15.49 3.07 -1.54
N TRP A 151 14.85 4.09 -2.10
CA TRP A 151 14.83 4.25 -3.55
C TRP A 151 15.84 5.33 -3.96
N GLU A 152 17.13 5.01 -3.84
CA GLU A 152 18.18 5.71 -4.61
C GLU A 152 18.01 5.36 -6.09
N GLY A 153 16.99 5.95 -6.70
CA GLY A 153 16.58 5.73 -8.08
C GLY A 153 16.92 6.93 -8.95
N TYR A 154 18.21 7.09 -9.23
CA TYR A 154 18.73 7.61 -10.50
C TYR A 154 18.56 9.12 -10.82
N LYS A 155 19.71 9.83 -10.87
CA LYS A 155 19.85 11.08 -11.63
C LYS A 155 19.58 10.78 -13.10
N SER A 156 18.47 11.33 -13.62
CA SER A 156 18.13 11.29 -15.05
C SER A 156 19.35 11.61 -15.92
N TRP A 157 19.76 10.70 -16.80
CA TRP A 157 20.84 10.98 -17.75
C TRP A 157 20.53 12.18 -18.63
N LEU A 158 19.25 12.52 -18.85
CA LEU A 158 18.85 13.77 -19.51
C LEU A 158 19.24 15.00 -18.70
N SER A 159 19.19 14.97 -17.36
CA SER A 159 19.67 16.12 -16.57
C SER A 159 21.19 16.28 -16.67
N ILE A 160 21.93 15.16 -16.79
CA ILE A 160 23.38 15.15 -17.04
C ILE A 160 23.71 15.58 -18.48
N LEU A 161 22.89 15.18 -19.46
CA LEU A 161 23.11 15.51 -20.86
C LEU A 161 22.69 16.96 -21.17
N LEU A 162 21.59 17.44 -20.58
CA LEU A 162 21.14 18.83 -20.65
C LEU A 162 22.10 19.76 -19.88
N SER A 163 22.66 19.33 -18.73
CA SER A 163 23.72 20.10 -18.05
C SER A 163 24.98 20.18 -18.91
N ASN A 164 25.39 19.07 -19.55
CA ASN A 164 26.58 19.08 -20.41
C ASN A 164 26.37 19.85 -21.73
N MET A 165 25.15 19.81 -22.31
CA MET A 165 24.84 20.60 -23.52
C MET A 165 24.75 22.10 -23.22
N THR A 166 24.13 22.50 -22.11
CA THR A 166 24.10 23.92 -21.72
C THR A 166 25.49 24.47 -21.44
N THR A 167 26.36 23.68 -20.80
CA THR A 167 27.76 24.04 -20.53
C THR A 167 28.59 24.17 -21.81
N ASN A 168 28.40 23.27 -22.79
CA ASN A 168 29.09 23.32 -24.07
C ASN A 168 28.59 24.47 -24.97
N PHE A 169 27.30 24.79 -24.94
CA PHE A 169 26.75 25.94 -25.68
C PHE A 169 27.32 27.27 -25.17
N THR A 170 27.51 27.43 -23.85
CA THR A 170 28.11 28.66 -23.30
C THR A 170 29.59 28.85 -23.64
N ASN A 171 30.32 27.77 -23.96
CA ASN A 171 31.72 27.83 -24.39
C ASN A 171 31.90 28.07 -25.90
N LEU A 172 30.83 27.94 -26.70
CA LEU A 172 30.83 28.21 -28.14
C LEU A 172 30.54 29.69 -28.49
N PHE A 173 30.09 30.48 -27.51
CA PHE A 173 29.79 31.91 -27.67
C PHE A 173 30.72 32.83 -26.84
N LYS A 174 31.88 32.31 -26.42
CA LYS A 174 33.04 33.07 -25.93
C LYS A 174 34.18 32.95 -26.93
#